data_AF-A0A7V9HWD1-F1
#
_entry.id   AF-A0A7V9HWD1-F1
#
_cell.length_a   1.000
_cell.length_b   1.000
_cell.length_c   1.000
_cell.angle_alpha   90.00
_cell.angle_beta   90.00
_cell.angle_gamma   90.00
#
_symmetry.space_group_name_H-M   'P 1'
#
loop_
_entity.id
_entity.type
_entity.pdbx_description
1 polymer ?
#
loop_
_entity_poly.entity_id
_entity_poly.type
_entity_poly.pdbx_seq_one_letter_code
_entity_poly.pdbx_strand_id
1 'polypeptide(L)'
;MKLRMSAPDYRETRGLTSISFLENVSFPPETGCLLLVGRNSHVTNQSLLVYEILAPQDGDLKEQAHGAVTFSNRYLRRALLRVRELGLAGFLTVHTHPGCDKDVGFSPYDDSNDPELMQNLYELQPTGIFGSVVLGKRAAAGRVWLPGQNESVMLDELVVVGEQLEFLPLNGSLQDSQPEPSEIFDRSLALTGKGALARLSRMRVAVVGTSGTGSLIVELLQRASVGEIVVFEFDIVQDHNLNRILHSRQCDADAGVNKATRLAEALNESGLPTGVTVIEGGDITNERVALELRDCDFIFGCVDNRDWPRLVMTEVAYQYLIPYIDLGTEIGIDDIGIQSLDSRVSYVGPGIACFVVQESYLRSK
;
A
#
# COMPACT_ATOMS: atom_id res chain seq x y z
N MET A 1 2.76 12.07 2.89
CA MET A 1 1.62 11.28 2.40
C MET A 1 2.09 10.35 1.28
N LYS A 2 1.62 9.09 1.23
CA LYS A 2 2.00 8.14 0.17
C LYS A 2 1.08 8.23 -1.05
N LEU A 3 1.57 7.89 -2.24
CA LEU A 3 0.76 7.60 -3.42
C LEU A 3 0.77 6.09 -3.66
N ARG A 4 -0.38 5.47 -3.85
CA ARG A 4 -0.49 4.03 -4.13
C ARG A 4 -1.14 3.83 -5.49
N MET A 5 -0.62 2.90 -6.28
CA MET A 5 -1.23 2.49 -7.56
C MET A 5 -1.02 1.01 -7.82
N SER A 6 -1.88 0.39 -8.62
CA SER A 6 -1.66 -0.99 -9.03
C SER A 6 -0.50 -1.09 -10.03
N ALA A 7 0.16 -2.25 -10.10
CA ALA A 7 1.21 -2.48 -11.09
C ALA A 7 0.71 -2.36 -12.56
N PRO A 8 -0.51 -2.79 -12.92
CA PRO A 8 -1.12 -2.44 -14.20
C PRO A 8 -1.18 -0.93 -14.47
N ASP A 9 -1.69 -0.14 -13.53
CA ASP A 9 -1.83 1.32 -13.69
C ASP A 9 -0.47 2.01 -13.79
N TYR A 10 0.53 1.54 -13.03
CA TYR A 10 1.90 2.02 -13.13
C TYR A 10 2.49 1.75 -14.52
N ARG A 11 2.28 0.55 -15.06
CA ARG A 11 2.75 0.20 -16.42
C ARG A 11 2.04 1.03 -17.48
N GLU A 12 0.75 1.30 -17.32
CA GLU A 12 0.01 2.18 -18.22
C GLU A 12 0.58 3.61 -18.18
N THR A 13 0.78 4.16 -16.98
CA THR A 13 1.40 5.48 -16.78
C THR A 13 2.77 5.56 -17.44
N ARG A 14 3.62 4.54 -17.23
CA ARG A 14 4.95 4.45 -17.87
C ARG A 14 4.87 4.26 -19.38
N GLY A 15 3.86 3.56 -19.88
CA GLY A 15 3.60 3.39 -21.31
C GLY A 15 3.19 4.69 -22.00
N LEU A 16 2.30 5.47 -21.38
CA LEU A 16 1.90 6.80 -21.87
C LEU A 16 3.07 7.79 -21.87
N THR A 17 4.07 7.57 -21.02
CA THR A 17 5.23 8.44 -20.84
C THR A 17 6.53 7.93 -21.46
N SER A 18 6.52 6.75 -22.10
CA SER A 18 7.75 6.09 -22.53
C SER A 18 8.49 6.83 -23.65
N ILE A 19 7.77 7.57 -24.50
CA ILE A 19 8.35 8.30 -25.64
C ILE A 19 9.41 9.32 -25.21
N SER A 20 9.25 9.90 -24.02
CA SER A 20 10.17 10.86 -23.41
C SER A 20 11.50 10.26 -22.98
N PHE A 21 11.61 8.93 -22.95
CA PHE A 21 12.79 8.21 -22.47
C PHE A 21 13.38 7.24 -23.51
N LEU A 22 12.93 7.33 -24.78
CA LEU A 22 13.46 6.52 -25.87
C LEU A 22 14.92 6.86 -26.15
N GLU A 23 15.71 5.80 -26.33
CA GLU A 23 17.11 5.94 -26.72
C GLU A 23 17.19 6.31 -28.20
N ASN A 24 18.07 7.25 -28.55
CA ASN A 24 18.33 7.76 -29.92
C ASN A 24 17.33 8.79 -30.48
N VAL A 25 16.49 9.41 -29.64
CA VAL A 25 15.74 10.62 -30.04
C VAL A 25 16.55 11.84 -29.64
N SER A 26 16.87 12.73 -30.60
CA SER A 26 17.70 13.93 -30.32
C SER A 26 17.01 14.96 -29.45
N PHE A 27 15.68 15.03 -29.51
CA PHE A 27 14.82 15.92 -28.72
C PHE A 27 13.57 15.15 -28.29
N PRO A 28 13.67 14.31 -27.24
CA PRO A 28 12.51 13.59 -26.73
C PRO A 28 11.48 14.59 -26.19
N PRO A 29 10.19 14.45 -26.55
CA PRO A 29 9.16 15.38 -26.11
C PRO A 29 8.83 15.17 -24.63
N GLU A 30 8.43 16.23 -23.94
CA GLU A 30 7.66 16.06 -22.71
C GLU A 30 6.28 15.49 -23.04
N THR A 31 5.78 14.62 -22.18
CA THR A 31 4.42 14.10 -22.28
C THR A 31 3.84 13.94 -20.89
N GLY A 32 2.56 13.57 -20.81
CA GLY A 32 1.90 13.43 -19.53
C GLY A 32 0.54 12.76 -19.58
N CYS A 33 0.02 12.46 -18.41
CA CYS A 33 -1.32 11.93 -18.19
C CYS A 33 -1.90 12.50 -16.88
N LEU A 34 -3.16 12.18 -16.57
CA LEU A 34 -3.78 12.57 -15.30
C LEU A 34 -4.09 11.30 -14.49
N LEU A 35 -3.69 11.27 -13.22
CA LEU A 35 -4.05 10.19 -12.30
C LEU A 35 -5.29 10.62 -11.53
N LEU A 36 -6.43 9.95 -11.72
CA LEU A 36 -7.61 10.20 -10.89
C LEU A 36 -7.43 9.45 -9.56
N VAL A 37 -7.60 10.16 -8.44
CA VAL A 37 -7.23 9.63 -7.12
C VAL A 37 -8.40 9.63 -6.13
N GLY A 38 -8.57 8.51 -5.45
CA GLY A 38 -9.24 8.41 -4.17
C GLY A 38 -8.30 8.77 -3.01
N ARG A 39 -8.82 8.70 -1.78
CA ARG A 39 -8.05 9.01 -0.57
C ARG A 39 -8.27 7.98 0.52
N ASN A 40 -7.18 7.48 1.08
CA ASN A 40 -7.19 6.87 2.41
C ASN A 40 -6.88 7.96 3.45
N SER A 41 -7.88 8.30 4.25
CA SER A 41 -7.81 9.33 5.28
C SER A 41 -7.45 8.81 6.67
N HIS A 42 -6.90 7.59 6.78
CA HIS A 42 -6.47 7.07 8.08
C HIS A 42 -5.40 7.98 8.71
N VAL A 43 -5.42 8.16 10.03
CA VAL A 43 -4.62 9.19 10.72
C VAL A 43 -3.12 8.99 10.47
N THR A 44 -2.67 7.74 10.55
CA THR A 44 -1.27 7.34 10.55
C THR A 44 -0.79 6.77 9.21
N ASN A 45 -1.69 6.43 8.28
CA ASN A 45 -1.36 5.99 6.94
C ASN A 45 -2.16 6.74 5.87
N GLN A 46 -1.96 8.07 5.84
CA GLN A 46 -2.57 8.90 4.80
C GLN A 46 -1.98 8.58 3.44
N SER A 47 -2.85 8.23 2.49
CA SER A 47 -2.44 7.93 1.12
C SER A 47 -3.45 8.39 0.08
N LEU A 48 -2.95 8.71 -1.11
CA LEU A 48 -3.73 8.87 -2.33
C LEU A 48 -3.74 7.53 -3.08
N LEU A 49 -4.90 7.16 -3.59
CA LEU A 49 -5.13 5.87 -4.23
C LEU A 49 -5.45 6.13 -5.70
N VAL A 50 -4.56 5.74 -6.60
CA VAL A 50 -4.83 5.87 -8.03
C VAL A 50 -5.95 4.89 -8.39
N TYR A 51 -7.03 5.46 -8.93
CA TYR A 51 -8.22 4.72 -9.33
C TYR A 51 -8.27 4.50 -10.85
N GLU A 52 -7.91 5.53 -11.62
CA GLU A 52 -7.96 5.50 -13.09
C GLU A 52 -6.84 6.37 -13.66
N ILE A 53 -6.20 5.89 -14.72
CA ILE A 53 -5.27 6.66 -15.55
C ILE A 53 -6.06 7.29 -16.68
N LEU A 54 -6.22 8.61 -16.66
CA LEU A 54 -6.83 9.30 -17.78
C LEU A 54 -5.73 9.61 -18.81
N ALA A 55 -5.80 8.98 -19.97
CA ALA A 55 -4.89 9.24 -21.08
C ALA A 55 -5.20 10.56 -21.81
N PRO A 56 -4.19 11.25 -22.35
CA PRO A 56 -4.40 12.44 -23.17
C PRO A 56 -5.01 12.06 -24.53
N GLN A 57 -5.84 12.95 -25.08
CA GLN A 57 -6.32 12.88 -26.47
C GLN A 57 -5.61 13.95 -27.32
N ASP A 58 -5.83 13.91 -28.63
CA ASP A 58 -5.24 14.89 -29.56
C ASP A 58 -5.58 16.34 -29.15
N GLY A 59 -4.52 17.14 -28.96
CA GLY A 59 -4.60 18.54 -28.53
C GLY A 59 -4.79 18.76 -27.02
N ASP A 60 -4.79 17.68 -26.23
CA ASP A 60 -4.86 17.79 -24.76
C ASP A 60 -3.53 18.16 -24.11
N LEU A 61 -2.41 17.79 -24.75
CA LEU A 61 -1.07 18.25 -24.40
C LEU A 61 -0.64 19.30 -25.42
N LYS A 62 -0.14 20.44 -24.93
CA LYS A 62 0.39 21.51 -25.77
C LYS A 62 1.87 21.69 -25.46
N GLU A 63 2.71 21.56 -26.48
CA GLU A 63 4.12 21.92 -26.38
C GLU A 63 4.27 23.43 -26.34
N GLN A 64 5.08 23.91 -25.40
CA GLN A 64 5.52 25.30 -25.31
C GLN A 64 6.96 25.45 -25.80
N ALA A 65 7.42 26.71 -25.84
CA ALA A 65 8.83 27.01 -26.09
C ALA A 65 9.71 26.26 -25.07
N HIS A 66 10.83 25.71 -25.55
CA HIS A 66 11.83 24.99 -24.75
C HIS A 66 11.42 23.60 -24.25
N GLY A 67 10.36 23.01 -24.83
CA GLY A 67 10.02 21.60 -24.63
C GLY A 67 9.06 21.32 -23.48
N ALA A 68 8.64 22.35 -22.73
CA ALA A 68 7.68 22.21 -21.64
C ALA A 68 6.29 21.79 -22.16
N VAL A 69 5.61 20.88 -21.45
CA VAL A 69 4.22 20.50 -21.73
C VAL A 69 3.23 21.23 -20.83
N THR A 70 2.11 21.67 -21.40
CA THR A 70 0.96 22.18 -20.64
C THR A 70 -0.29 21.36 -20.94
N PHE A 71 -1.04 21.05 -19.89
CA PHE A 71 -2.35 20.39 -20.00
C PHE A 71 -3.42 21.40 -20.45
N SER A 72 -4.21 21.03 -21.45
CA SER A 72 -5.29 21.89 -21.92
C SER A 72 -6.44 21.98 -20.90
N ASN A 73 -7.12 23.13 -20.84
CA ASN A 73 -8.31 23.31 -19.99
C ASN A 73 -9.41 22.28 -20.31
N ARG A 74 -9.52 21.82 -21.57
CA ARG A 74 -10.46 20.78 -21.97
C ARG A 74 -10.14 19.45 -21.28
N TYR A 75 -8.86 19.10 -21.21
CA TYR A 75 -8.39 17.88 -20.60
C TYR A 75 -8.60 17.89 -19.07
N LEU A 76 -8.19 18.97 -18.41
CA LEU A 76 -8.40 19.17 -16.98
C LEU A 76 -9.90 19.15 -16.62
N ARG A 77 -10.75 19.76 -17.45
CA ARG A 77 -12.20 19.72 -17.27
C ARG A 77 -12.76 18.29 -17.41
N ARG A 78 -12.24 17.49 -18.35
CA ARG A 78 -12.63 16.07 -18.50
C ARG A 78 -12.29 15.28 -17.24
N ALA A 79 -11.09 15.46 -16.69
CA ALA A 79 -10.71 14.87 -15.42
C ALA A 79 -11.61 15.31 -14.27
N LEU A 80 -11.88 16.61 -14.12
CA LEU A 80 -12.78 17.12 -13.07
C LEU A 80 -14.19 16.53 -13.16
N LEU A 81 -14.75 16.41 -14.36
CA LEU A 81 -16.06 15.79 -14.55
C LEU A 81 -16.05 14.31 -14.16
N ARG A 82 -14.98 13.60 -14.53
CA ARG A 82 -14.81 12.17 -14.20
C ARG A 82 -14.61 11.96 -12.69
N VAL A 83 -13.84 12.81 -12.03
CA VAL A 83 -13.68 12.82 -10.56
C VAL A 83 -15.04 12.97 -9.88
N ARG A 84 -15.88 13.90 -10.35
CA ARG A 84 -17.21 14.13 -9.78
C ARG A 84 -18.17 12.97 -10.03
N GLU A 85 -18.14 12.41 -11.23
CA GLU A 85 -18.96 11.24 -11.61
C GLU A 85 -18.69 10.04 -10.70
N LEU A 86 -17.40 9.80 -10.40
CA LEU A 86 -16.95 8.67 -9.60
C LEU A 86 -16.89 8.95 -8.09
N GLY A 87 -17.11 10.20 -7.65
CA GLY A 87 -16.97 10.59 -6.25
C GLY A 87 -15.52 10.50 -5.73
N LEU A 88 -14.53 10.69 -6.60
CA LEU A 88 -13.11 10.63 -6.23
C LEU A 88 -12.66 11.91 -5.51
N ALA A 89 -11.50 11.83 -4.86
CA ALA A 89 -10.93 12.95 -4.10
C ALA A 89 -10.37 14.04 -5.02
N GLY A 90 -9.84 13.69 -6.18
CA GLY A 90 -9.29 14.64 -7.14
C GLY A 90 -8.42 13.98 -8.20
N PHE A 91 -7.41 14.69 -8.70
CA PHE A 91 -6.47 14.13 -9.65
C PHE A 91 -5.08 14.76 -9.54
N LEU A 92 -4.07 14.03 -9.99
CA LEU A 92 -2.69 14.50 -10.10
C LEU A 92 -2.31 14.66 -11.57
N THR A 93 -1.68 15.76 -11.94
CA THR A 93 -1.01 15.90 -13.24
C THR A 93 0.28 15.12 -13.22
N VAL A 94 0.56 14.34 -14.25
CA VAL A 94 1.83 13.63 -14.41
C VAL A 94 2.48 14.11 -15.67
N HIS A 95 3.70 14.62 -15.58
CA HIS A 95 4.51 14.94 -16.75
C HIS A 95 5.94 14.42 -16.61
N THR A 96 6.64 14.36 -17.73
CA THR A 96 8.03 13.87 -17.79
C THR A 96 9.00 15.03 -17.91
N HIS A 97 10.19 14.91 -17.32
CA HIS A 97 11.35 15.72 -17.70
C HIS A 97 12.35 14.84 -18.48
N PRO A 98 12.35 14.90 -19.82
CA PRO A 98 13.29 14.17 -20.65
C PRO A 98 14.73 14.55 -20.33
N GLY A 99 15.60 13.55 -20.20
CA GLY A 99 17.01 13.75 -19.82
C GLY A 99 17.28 13.62 -18.32
N CYS A 100 16.25 13.65 -17.47
CA CYS A 100 16.37 13.25 -16.07
C CYS A 100 16.29 11.73 -15.94
N ASP A 101 17.25 11.14 -15.22
CA ASP A 101 17.33 9.69 -15.04
C ASP A 101 17.23 9.30 -13.56
N LYS A 102 18.33 9.49 -12.82
CA LYS A 102 18.44 9.14 -11.39
C LYS A 102 18.02 10.25 -10.44
N ASP A 103 17.83 11.45 -10.97
CA ASP A 103 17.44 12.65 -10.26
C ASP A 103 16.45 13.42 -11.14
N VAL A 104 15.36 13.90 -10.54
CA VAL A 104 14.33 14.70 -11.20
C VAL A 104 13.68 15.64 -10.19
N GLY A 105 13.35 16.86 -10.61
CA GLY A 105 12.65 17.82 -9.76
C GLY A 105 11.72 18.69 -10.58
N PHE A 106 10.88 19.44 -9.88
CA PHE A 106 10.07 20.50 -10.48
C PHE A 106 10.97 21.59 -11.04
N SER A 107 10.64 22.07 -12.24
CA SER A 107 11.34 23.15 -12.91
C SER A 107 10.84 24.51 -12.38
N PRO A 108 11.59 25.61 -12.61
CA PRO A 108 11.09 26.96 -12.30
C PRO A 108 9.76 27.30 -12.99
N TYR A 109 9.50 26.68 -14.15
CA TYR A 109 8.24 26.82 -14.85
C TYR A 109 7.10 26.16 -14.07
N ASP A 110 7.29 24.93 -13.59
CA ASP A 110 6.29 24.21 -12.78
C ASP A 110 5.98 24.98 -11.48
N ASP A 111 7.01 25.48 -10.80
CA ASP A 111 6.86 26.25 -9.56
C ASP A 111 6.06 27.55 -9.74
N SER A 112 6.11 28.13 -10.94
CA SER A 112 5.34 29.34 -11.27
C SER A 112 3.91 29.05 -11.73
N ASN A 113 3.67 27.96 -12.46
CA ASN A 113 2.37 27.66 -13.07
C ASN A 113 1.46 26.81 -12.19
N ASP A 114 2.01 25.83 -11.46
CA ASP A 114 1.18 24.92 -10.65
C ASP A 114 0.31 25.67 -9.63
N PRO A 115 0.81 26.68 -8.87
CA PRO A 115 -0.04 27.39 -7.90
C PRO A 115 -1.26 28.07 -8.54
N GLU A 116 -1.10 28.70 -9.70
CA GLU A 116 -2.21 29.35 -10.42
C GLU A 116 -3.20 28.31 -10.96
N LEU A 117 -2.70 27.19 -11.49
CA LEU A 117 -3.54 26.06 -11.90
C LEU A 117 -4.35 25.52 -10.72
N MET A 118 -3.71 25.26 -9.58
CA MET A 118 -4.39 24.73 -8.39
C MET A 118 -5.45 25.69 -7.88
N GLN A 119 -5.18 27.00 -7.86
CA GLN A 119 -6.18 28.01 -7.48
C GLN A 119 -7.44 27.91 -8.35
N ASN A 120 -7.27 27.85 -9.68
CA ASN A 120 -8.38 27.70 -10.61
C ASN A 120 -9.16 26.39 -10.39
N LEU A 121 -8.46 25.29 -10.10
CA LEU A 121 -9.10 24.00 -9.79
C LEU A 121 -9.90 24.05 -8.49
N TYR A 122 -9.41 24.74 -7.46
CA TYR A 122 -10.11 24.92 -6.18
C TYR A 122 -11.34 25.80 -6.28
N GLU A 123 -11.35 26.81 -7.16
CA GLU A 123 -12.57 27.58 -7.45
C GLU A 123 -13.68 26.68 -8.03
N LEU A 124 -13.30 25.69 -8.83
CA LEU A 124 -14.23 24.74 -9.41
C LEU A 124 -14.62 23.64 -8.41
N GLN A 125 -13.65 23.12 -7.64
CA GLN A 125 -13.84 21.99 -6.72
C GLN A 125 -13.14 22.29 -5.37
N PRO A 126 -13.82 23.02 -4.46
CA PRO A 126 -13.22 23.49 -3.20
C PRO A 126 -12.65 22.39 -2.29
N THR A 127 -13.21 21.19 -2.33
CA THR A 127 -12.80 20.05 -1.47
C THR A 127 -11.89 19.07 -2.19
N GLY A 128 -11.45 19.38 -3.41
CA GLY A 128 -10.64 18.49 -4.24
C GLY A 128 -9.22 18.34 -3.73
N ILE A 129 -8.53 17.27 -4.12
CA ILE A 129 -7.10 17.09 -3.91
C ILE A 129 -6.41 17.13 -5.27
N PHE A 130 -5.56 18.12 -5.46
CA PHE A 130 -4.86 18.34 -6.73
C PHE A 130 -3.37 18.38 -6.50
N GLY A 131 -2.59 17.93 -7.47
CA GLY A 131 -1.15 17.88 -7.34
C GLY A 131 -0.48 17.54 -8.64
N SER A 132 0.84 17.42 -8.57
CA SER A 132 1.68 17.19 -9.73
C SER A 132 2.75 16.15 -9.39
N VAL A 133 3.06 15.29 -10.36
CA VAL A 133 4.12 14.29 -10.30
C VAL A 133 4.99 14.41 -11.54
N VAL A 134 6.28 14.63 -11.33
CA VAL A 134 7.27 14.66 -12.40
C VAL A 134 8.00 13.34 -12.47
N LEU A 135 8.07 12.75 -13.66
CA LEU A 135 8.78 11.51 -13.91
C LEU A 135 10.11 11.79 -14.63
N GLY A 136 11.18 11.23 -14.07
CA GLY A 136 12.40 10.91 -14.82
C GLY A 136 12.37 9.45 -15.31
N LYS A 137 13.45 9.02 -15.98
CA LYS A 137 13.58 7.64 -16.47
C LYS A 137 13.47 6.62 -15.33
N ARG A 138 14.08 6.91 -14.17
CA ARG A 138 14.04 6.03 -12.98
C ARG A 138 13.60 6.75 -11.70
N ALA A 139 13.83 8.05 -11.58
CA ALA A 139 13.38 8.85 -10.44
C ALA A 139 11.99 9.46 -10.66
N ALA A 140 11.36 9.92 -9.58
CA ALA A 140 10.13 10.69 -9.61
C ALA A 140 10.09 11.72 -8.47
N ALA A 141 9.37 12.81 -8.68
CA ALA A 141 9.09 13.82 -7.67
C ALA A 141 7.58 14.09 -7.64
N GLY A 142 6.99 14.25 -6.46
CA GLY A 142 5.54 14.44 -6.33
C GLY A 142 5.19 15.47 -5.27
N ARG A 143 4.19 16.30 -5.55
CA ARG A 143 3.64 17.27 -4.60
C ARG A 143 2.13 17.40 -4.73
N VAL A 144 1.46 17.75 -3.64
CA VAL A 144 0.02 17.86 -3.57
C VAL A 144 -0.39 19.12 -2.81
N TRP A 145 -1.47 19.75 -3.25
CA TRP A 145 -2.16 20.79 -2.52
C TRP A 145 -3.39 20.18 -1.86
N LEU A 146 -3.58 20.50 -0.58
CA LEU A 146 -4.76 20.07 0.17
C LEU A 146 -5.79 21.20 0.25
N PRO A 147 -7.09 20.88 0.39
CA PRO A 147 -8.14 21.87 0.54
C PRO A 147 -7.83 22.92 1.61
N GLY A 148 -7.91 24.20 1.23
CA GLY A 148 -7.66 25.32 2.14
C GLY A 148 -6.18 25.60 2.46
N GLN A 149 -5.23 24.94 1.79
CA GLN A 149 -3.81 25.21 1.90
C GLN A 149 -3.29 25.92 0.65
N ASN A 150 -2.47 26.96 0.85
CA ASN A 150 -1.85 27.71 -0.25
C ASN A 150 -0.50 27.11 -0.68
N GLU A 151 0.12 26.29 0.16
CA GLU A 151 1.42 25.65 -0.10
C GLU A 151 1.24 24.18 -0.44
N SER A 152 2.13 23.67 -1.29
CA SER A 152 2.20 22.26 -1.62
C SER A 152 2.90 21.46 -0.53
N VAL A 153 2.44 20.23 -0.30
CA VAL A 153 3.10 19.22 0.51
C VAL A 153 3.75 18.18 -0.42
N MET A 154 5.02 17.85 -0.18
CA MET A 154 5.70 16.79 -0.94
C MET A 154 5.08 15.43 -0.62
N LEU A 155 4.94 14.59 -1.65
CA LEU A 155 4.61 13.18 -1.47
C LEU A 155 5.85 12.42 -1.03
N ASP A 156 5.69 11.43 -0.16
CA ASP A 156 6.83 10.71 0.42
C ASP A 156 7.36 9.68 -0.58
N GLU A 157 6.46 8.84 -1.07
CA GLU A 157 6.76 7.71 -1.93
C GLU A 157 5.55 7.27 -2.76
N LEU A 158 5.87 6.62 -3.87
CA LEU A 158 4.95 5.84 -4.69
C LEU A 158 5.10 4.37 -4.34
N VAL A 159 4.00 3.74 -3.91
CA VAL A 159 3.89 2.30 -3.69
C VAL A 159 3.15 1.68 -4.86
N VAL A 160 3.85 0.84 -5.62
CA VAL A 160 3.25 0.07 -6.72
C VAL A 160 2.91 -1.33 -6.22
N VAL A 161 1.64 -1.70 -6.37
CA VAL A 161 1.08 -2.93 -5.84
C VAL A 161 0.77 -3.91 -6.96
N GLY A 162 1.59 -4.95 -7.09
CA GLY A 162 1.38 -6.06 -8.03
C GLY A 162 1.78 -7.39 -7.39
N GLU A 163 2.35 -8.32 -8.16
CA GLU A 163 2.93 -9.57 -7.64
C GLU A 163 4.03 -9.33 -6.58
N GLN A 164 4.64 -8.15 -6.64
CA GLN A 164 5.59 -7.65 -5.66
C GLN A 164 5.20 -6.22 -5.30
N LEU A 165 5.66 -5.77 -4.12
CA LEU A 165 5.58 -4.37 -3.74
C LEU A 165 6.84 -3.66 -4.22
N GLU A 166 6.66 -2.65 -5.06
CA GLU A 166 7.74 -1.74 -5.47
C GLU A 166 7.54 -0.37 -4.82
N PHE A 167 8.65 0.24 -4.40
CA PHE A 167 8.66 1.52 -3.72
C PHE A 167 9.57 2.49 -4.47
N LEU A 168 9.04 3.64 -4.83
CA LEU A 168 9.78 4.70 -5.51
C LEU A 168 9.65 6.00 -4.69
N PRO A 169 10.76 6.56 -4.16
CA PRO A 169 10.72 7.87 -3.50
C PRO A 169 10.16 8.93 -4.43
N LEU A 170 9.34 9.84 -3.88
CA LEU A 170 8.76 10.99 -4.61
C LEU A 170 9.44 12.31 -4.24
N ASN A 171 10.68 12.23 -3.76
CA ASN A 171 11.52 13.38 -3.41
C ASN A 171 12.49 13.78 -4.53
N GLY A 172 12.41 13.15 -5.70
CA GLY A 172 13.25 13.44 -6.84
C GLY A 172 14.51 12.58 -6.95
N SER A 173 14.84 11.75 -5.95
CA SER A 173 16.06 10.94 -5.93
C SER A 173 15.76 9.44 -5.90
N LEU A 174 16.70 8.63 -6.40
CA LEU A 174 16.60 7.16 -6.33
C LEU A 174 16.94 6.57 -4.95
N GLN A 175 17.53 7.36 -4.05
CA GLN A 175 18.02 6.86 -2.77
C GLN A 175 17.10 7.28 -1.63
N ASP A 176 16.54 6.28 -0.96
CA ASP A 176 15.98 6.48 0.36
C ASP A 176 17.12 6.58 1.39
N SER A 177 16.94 7.39 2.42
CA SER A 177 17.88 7.44 3.54
C SER A 177 17.80 6.11 4.30
N GLN A 178 18.85 5.28 4.20
CA GLN A 178 18.85 3.97 4.84
C GLN A 178 19.09 4.14 6.35
N PRO A 179 18.18 3.66 7.23
CA PRO A 179 18.50 3.51 8.64
C PRO A 179 19.69 2.56 8.77
N GLU A 180 20.64 2.88 9.65
CA GLU A 180 21.70 1.94 9.98
C GLU A 180 21.10 0.76 10.77
N PRO A 181 21.24 -0.48 10.27
CA PRO A 181 20.75 -1.66 10.97
C PRO A 181 21.40 -1.80 12.34
N SER A 182 20.65 -2.28 13.34
CA SER A 182 21.27 -2.73 14.59
C SER A 182 22.07 -4.02 14.37
N GLU A 183 23.13 -4.23 15.15
CA GLU A 183 24.00 -5.43 15.08
C GLU A 183 23.20 -6.75 15.15
N ILE A 184 22.04 -6.74 15.79
CA ILE A 184 21.14 -7.89 15.95
C ILE A 184 20.67 -8.43 14.58
N PHE A 185 20.60 -7.59 13.55
CA PHE A 185 20.14 -7.97 12.22
C PHE A 185 21.25 -8.16 11.18
N ASP A 186 22.53 -8.18 11.57
CA ASP A 186 23.68 -8.28 10.65
C ASP A 186 23.58 -9.47 9.68
N ARG A 187 23.09 -10.62 10.16
CA ARG A 187 22.91 -11.82 9.30
C ARG A 187 21.76 -11.66 8.32
N SER A 188 20.65 -11.07 8.75
CA SER A 188 19.52 -10.76 7.86
C SER A 188 19.95 -9.75 6.81
N LEU A 189 20.74 -8.75 7.20
CA LEU A 189 21.33 -7.75 6.31
C LEU A 189 22.21 -8.38 5.22
N ALA A 190 23.02 -9.38 5.59
CA ALA A 190 23.87 -10.09 4.64
C ALA A 190 23.05 -10.86 3.59
N LEU A 191 21.85 -11.31 3.93
CA LEU A 191 20.97 -12.05 3.03
C LEU A 191 20.07 -11.15 2.18
N THR A 192 19.50 -10.09 2.78
CA THR A 192 18.46 -9.27 2.13
C THR A 192 18.98 -7.93 1.62
N GLY A 193 20.23 -7.57 1.96
CA GLY A 193 20.78 -6.24 1.77
C GLY A 193 20.16 -5.18 2.68
N LYS A 194 20.77 -3.99 2.71
CA LYS A 194 20.33 -2.85 3.52
C LYS A 194 18.90 -2.37 3.19
N GLY A 195 18.47 -2.50 1.94
CA GLY A 195 17.19 -1.96 1.46
C GLY A 195 15.95 -2.66 2.02
N ALA A 196 15.95 -3.99 2.09
CA ALA A 196 14.77 -4.75 2.51
C ALA A 196 14.48 -4.59 4.02
N LEU A 197 15.51 -4.67 4.86
CA LEU A 197 15.37 -4.49 6.30
C LEU A 197 14.91 -3.06 6.64
N ALA A 198 15.54 -2.05 6.02
CA ALA A 198 15.16 -0.65 6.14
C ALA A 198 13.70 -0.39 5.73
N ARG A 199 13.22 -1.13 4.72
CA ARG A 199 11.84 -1.05 4.26
C ARG A 199 10.89 -1.65 5.29
N LEU A 200 11.14 -2.88 5.71
CA LEU A 200 10.32 -3.58 6.70
C LEU A 200 10.23 -2.79 8.01
N SER A 201 11.33 -2.18 8.46
CA SER A 201 11.36 -1.37 9.69
C SER A 201 10.50 -0.11 9.65
N ARG A 202 10.01 0.29 8.47
CA ARG A 202 9.08 1.42 8.29
C ARG A 202 7.65 0.97 8.00
N MET A 203 7.43 -0.33 7.81
CA MET A 203 6.11 -0.88 7.49
C MET A 203 5.32 -1.15 8.75
N ARG A 204 4.01 -0.93 8.64
CA ARG A 204 3.01 -1.40 9.60
C ARG A 204 2.28 -2.59 9.00
N VAL A 205 2.34 -3.74 9.65
CA VAL A 205 1.81 -5.00 9.11
C VAL A 205 0.69 -5.50 10.00
N ALA A 206 -0.50 -5.67 9.43
CA ALA A 206 -1.62 -6.27 10.14
C ALA A 206 -1.48 -7.80 10.21
N VAL A 207 -1.84 -8.39 11.34
CA VAL A 207 -2.05 -9.84 11.48
C VAL A 207 -3.44 -10.06 12.05
N VAL A 208 -4.31 -10.70 11.27
CA VAL A 208 -5.70 -11.01 11.64
C VAL A 208 -5.80 -12.46 12.08
N GLY A 209 -6.07 -12.67 13.36
CA GLY A 209 -6.00 -13.97 14.05
C GLY A 209 -4.59 -14.29 14.52
N THR A 210 -4.43 -14.66 15.79
CA THR A 210 -3.12 -15.01 16.40
C THR A 210 -3.11 -16.39 17.03
N SER A 211 -3.85 -17.32 16.40
CA SER A 211 -3.83 -18.74 16.73
C SER A 211 -2.53 -19.42 16.23
N GLY A 212 -2.61 -20.70 15.85
CA GLY A 212 -1.43 -21.48 15.47
C GLY A 212 -0.57 -20.85 14.36
N THR A 213 -1.18 -20.41 13.25
CA THR A 213 -0.45 -19.76 12.15
C THR A 213 -0.08 -18.31 12.49
N GLY A 214 -1.03 -17.54 12.99
CA GLY A 214 -0.83 -16.12 13.28
C GLY A 214 0.24 -15.84 14.32
N SER A 215 0.30 -16.63 15.40
CA SER A 215 1.35 -16.46 16.43
C SER A 215 2.76 -16.70 15.88
N LEU A 216 2.92 -17.65 14.95
CA LEU A 216 4.18 -17.88 14.23
C LEU A 216 4.53 -16.72 13.30
N ILE A 217 3.55 -16.20 12.55
CA ILE A 217 3.76 -15.06 11.65
C ILE A 217 4.19 -13.82 12.42
N VAL A 218 3.53 -13.50 13.52
CA VAL A 218 3.88 -12.36 14.38
C VAL A 218 5.33 -12.46 14.87
N GLU A 219 5.75 -13.63 15.35
CA GLU A 219 7.13 -13.89 15.77
C GLU A 219 8.13 -13.70 14.61
N LEU A 220 7.82 -14.24 13.43
CA LEU A 220 8.67 -14.11 12.24
C LEU A 220 8.79 -12.66 11.76
N LEU A 221 7.70 -11.91 11.76
CA LEU A 221 7.68 -10.49 11.38
C LEU A 221 8.55 -9.65 12.34
N GLN A 222 8.46 -9.94 13.64
CA GLN A 222 9.29 -9.27 14.64
C GLN A 222 10.79 -9.52 14.38
N ARG A 223 11.15 -10.77 14.10
CA ARG A 223 12.52 -11.18 13.78
C ARG A 223 13.00 -10.69 12.41
N ALA A 224 12.07 -10.32 11.52
CA ALA A 224 12.35 -9.66 10.25
C ALA A 224 12.47 -8.14 10.38
N SER A 225 12.45 -7.58 11.60
CA SER A 225 12.55 -6.15 11.90
C SER A 225 11.41 -5.33 11.28
N VAL A 226 10.21 -5.87 11.21
CA VAL A 226 9.02 -5.07 10.87
C VAL A 226 8.90 -3.91 11.86
N GLY A 227 8.54 -2.71 11.38
CA GLY A 227 8.44 -1.52 12.21
C GLY A 227 7.37 -1.65 13.27
N GLU A 228 6.17 -2.05 12.86
CA GLU A 228 5.04 -2.27 13.76
C GLU A 228 4.15 -3.42 13.29
N ILE A 229 3.72 -4.25 14.24
CA ILE A 229 2.75 -5.33 14.02
C ILE A 229 1.44 -4.93 14.67
N VAL A 230 0.39 -4.84 13.86
CA VAL A 230 -0.98 -4.50 14.31
C VAL A 230 -1.81 -5.78 14.37
N VAL A 231 -2.24 -6.15 15.57
CA VAL A 231 -2.88 -7.44 15.85
C VAL A 231 -4.39 -7.27 15.99
N PHE A 232 -5.13 -8.09 15.24
CA PHE A 232 -6.59 -8.19 15.29
C PHE A 232 -6.98 -9.58 15.79
N GLU A 233 -7.31 -9.68 17.07
CA GLU A 233 -7.69 -10.94 17.71
C GLU A 233 -8.57 -10.69 18.93
N PHE A 234 -9.64 -11.46 19.07
CA PHE A 234 -10.68 -11.29 20.08
C PHE A 234 -10.84 -12.50 21.00
N ASP A 235 -10.29 -13.66 20.62
CA ASP A 235 -10.36 -14.86 21.42
C ASP A 235 -9.42 -14.81 22.64
N ILE A 236 -9.77 -15.60 23.64
CA ILE A 236 -8.96 -15.88 24.82
C ILE A 236 -8.15 -17.17 24.66
N VAL A 237 -7.06 -17.28 25.41
CA VAL A 237 -6.28 -18.51 25.52
C VAL A 237 -7.14 -19.60 26.20
N GLN A 238 -7.09 -20.82 25.66
CA GLN A 238 -7.73 -22.01 26.23
C GLN A 238 -6.71 -23.17 26.30
N ASP A 239 -6.97 -24.20 27.12
CA ASP A 239 -6.06 -25.34 27.32
C ASP A 239 -5.65 -26.00 25.99
N HIS A 240 -6.61 -26.19 25.10
CA HIS A 240 -6.36 -26.83 23.82
C HIS A 240 -5.49 -25.98 22.88
N ASN A 241 -5.23 -24.70 23.19
CA ASN A 241 -4.36 -23.82 22.41
C ASN A 241 -2.87 -23.96 22.77
N LEU A 242 -2.56 -24.44 23.99
CA LEU A 242 -1.20 -24.51 24.53
C LEU A 242 -0.25 -25.37 23.69
N ASN A 243 -0.81 -26.27 22.88
CA ASN A 243 -0.04 -27.15 21.99
C ASN A 243 0.48 -26.47 20.71
N ARG A 244 -0.02 -25.27 20.34
CA ARG A 244 0.26 -24.67 19.03
C ARG A 244 0.37 -23.15 18.99
N ILE A 245 -0.20 -22.42 19.95
CA ILE A 245 -0.08 -20.96 20.00
C ILE A 245 1.22 -20.63 20.73
N LEU A 246 2.15 -19.96 20.03
CA LEU A 246 3.40 -19.53 20.66
C LEU A 246 3.13 -18.65 21.89
N HIS A 247 3.99 -18.78 22.89
CA HIS A 247 3.99 -17.98 24.13
C HIS A 247 2.81 -18.18 25.09
N SER A 248 1.79 -18.95 24.71
CA SER A 248 0.67 -19.28 25.59
C SER A 248 1.12 -20.16 26.78
N ARG A 249 0.59 -19.89 27.97
CA ARG A 249 0.89 -20.61 29.22
C ARG A 249 -0.39 -21.11 29.88
N GLN A 250 -0.29 -22.14 30.72
CA GLN A 250 -1.44 -22.68 31.44
C GLN A 250 -2.17 -21.61 32.27
N CYS A 251 -1.44 -20.74 32.96
CA CYS A 251 -2.03 -19.64 33.72
C CYS A 251 -2.83 -18.65 32.87
N ASP A 252 -2.47 -18.49 31.59
CA ASP A 252 -3.18 -17.61 30.67
C ASP A 252 -4.53 -18.21 30.29
N ALA A 253 -4.59 -19.55 30.13
CA ALA A 253 -5.82 -20.30 29.92
C ALA A 253 -6.73 -20.23 31.15
N ASP A 254 -6.16 -20.47 32.34
CA ASP A 254 -6.90 -20.44 33.62
C ASP A 254 -7.52 -19.05 33.88
N ALA A 255 -6.84 -17.97 33.48
CA ALA A 255 -7.28 -16.60 33.66
C ALA A 255 -8.11 -16.05 32.48
N GLY A 256 -8.23 -16.78 31.37
CA GLY A 256 -8.93 -16.34 30.17
C GLY A 256 -8.31 -15.10 29.53
N VAL A 257 -6.98 -15.04 29.48
CA VAL A 257 -6.24 -13.90 28.90
C VAL A 257 -6.48 -13.83 27.39
N ASN A 258 -6.68 -12.63 26.84
CA ASN A 258 -6.77 -12.43 25.39
C ASN A 258 -5.46 -12.86 24.70
N LYS A 259 -5.58 -13.64 23.61
CA LYS A 259 -4.41 -14.19 22.88
C LYS A 259 -3.48 -13.09 22.37
N ALA A 260 -4.03 -11.99 21.84
CA ALA A 260 -3.27 -10.85 21.33
C ALA A 260 -2.46 -10.16 22.43
N THR A 261 -3.09 -9.91 23.59
CA THR A 261 -2.44 -9.30 24.74
C THR A 261 -1.25 -10.13 25.21
N ARG A 262 -1.45 -11.44 25.37
CA ARG A 262 -0.39 -12.35 25.80
C ARG A 262 0.77 -12.39 24.80
N LEU A 263 0.45 -12.42 23.51
CA LEU A 263 1.45 -12.39 22.45
C LEU A 263 2.24 -11.06 22.47
N ALA A 264 1.57 -9.92 22.60
CA ALA A 264 2.20 -8.61 22.68
C ALA A 264 3.15 -8.50 23.90
N GLU A 265 2.77 -9.03 25.06
CA GLU A 265 3.66 -9.11 26.23
C GLU A 265 4.94 -9.89 25.92
N ALA A 266 4.81 -11.09 25.31
CA ALA A 266 5.96 -11.91 24.96
C ALA A 266 6.88 -11.23 23.93
N LEU A 267 6.30 -10.53 22.95
CA LEU A 267 7.07 -9.78 21.96
C LEU A 267 7.84 -8.62 22.62
N ASN A 268 7.22 -7.90 23.54
CA ASN A 268 7.87 -6.82 24.29
C ASN A 268 9.01 -7.33 25.18
N GLU A 269 8.89 -8.54 25.75
CA GLU A 269 9.95 -9.20 26.53
C GLU A 269 11.20 -9.51 25.69
N SER A 270 11.08 -9.64 24.36
CA SER A 270 12.21 -9.99 23.48
C SER A 270 13.28 -8.89 23.35
N GLY A 271 12.92 -7.63 23.61
CA GLY A 271 13.80 -6.47 23.40
C GLY A 271 14.07 -6.09 21.93
N LEU A 272 13.34 -6.68 20.97
CA LEU A 272 13.43 -6.28 19.55
C LEU A 272 12.72 -4.93 19.30
N PRO A 273 13.16 -4.14 18.29
CA PRO A 273 12.66 -2.77 18.09
C PRO A 273 11.25 -2.67 17.49
N THR A 274 10.66 -3.80 17.10
CA THR A 274 9.32 -3.86 16.50
C THR A 274 8.26 -3.46 17.52
N GLY A 275 7.45 -2.45 17.17
CA GLY A 275 6.25 -2.09 17.94
C GLY A 275 5.14 -3.12 17.77
N VAL A 276 4.31 -3.28 18.80
CA VAL A 276 3.12 -4.14 18.74
C VAL A 276 1.91 -3.35 19.21
N THR A 277 0.87 -3.31 18.39
CA THR A 277 -0.41 -2.68 18.72
C THR A 277 -1.52 -3.70 18.63
N VAL A 278 -2.31 -3.83 19.70
CA VAL A 278 -3.48 -4.70 19.73
C VAL A 278 -4.72 -3.85 19.51
N ILE A 279 -5.50 -4.16 18.47
CA ILE A 279 -6.74 -3.45 18.18
C ILE A 279 -7.84 -3.94 19.11
N GLU A 280 -8.50 -3.01 19.79
CA GLU A 280 -9.59 -3.31 20.72
C GLU A 280 -10.73 -4.04 20.00
N GLY A 281 -11.23 -5.10 20.62
CA GLY A 281 -12.32 -5.91 20.10
C GLY A 281 -11.91 -6.88 19.00
N GLY A 282 -10.85 -6.61 18.21
CA GLY A 282 -10.15 -7.55 17.31
C GLY A 282 -10.96 -8.20 16.17
N ASP A 283 -12.29 -8.09 16.18
CA ASP A 283 -13.19 -8.71 15.22
C ASP A 283 -13.39 -7.82 14.00
N ILE A 284 -12.70 -8.15 12.91
CA ILE A 284 -12.82 -7.44 11.63
C ILE A 284 -14.17 -7.65 10.92
N THR A 285 -15.08 -8.46 11.46
CA THR A 285 -16.47 -8.45 10.99
C THR A 285 -17.21 -7.19 11.42
N ASN A 286 -16.71 -6.49 12.44
CA ASN A 286 -17.14 -5.15 12.81
C ASN A 286 -16.48 -4.12 11.90
N GLU A 287 -17.30 -3.29 11.24
CA GLU A 287 -16.84 -2.25 10.32
C GLU A 287 -15.79 -1.31 10.95
N ARG A 288 -15.99 -0.87 12.20
CA ARG A 288 -15.05 0.07 12.85
C ARG A 288 -13.68 -0.55 13.04
N VAL A 289 -13.63 -1.84 13.39
CA VAL A 289 -12.40 -2.59 13.55
C VAL A 289 -11.77 -2.84 12.18
N ALA A 290 -12.55 -3.23 11.18
CA ALA A 290 -12.06 -3.44 9.81
C ALA A 290 -11.42 -2.18 9.21
N LEU A 291 -11.96 -1.00 9.52
CA LEU A 291 -11.41 0.28 9.05
C LEU A 291 -9.98 0.54 9.55
N GLU A 292 -9.55 -0.04 10.66
CA GLU A 292 -8.18 0.06 11.16
C GLU A 292 -7.17 -0.70 10.27
N LEU A 293 -7.62 -1.67 9.45
CA LEU A 293 -6.75 -2.33 8.47
C LEU A 293 -6.18 -1.33 7.44
N ARG A 294 -6.88 -0.22 7.20
CA ARG A 294 -6.44 0.87 6.30
C ARG A 294 -5.20 1.59 6.81
N ASP A 295 -4.84 1.38 8.07
CA ASP A 295 -3.65 1.93 8.67
C ASP A 295 -2.36 1.18 8.29
N CYS A 296 -2.50 -0.02 7.73
CA CYS A 296 -1.38 -0.92 7.48
C CYS A 296 -0.87 -0.81 6.04
N ASP A 297 0.37 -1.24 5.82
CA ASP A 297 0.97 -1.34 4.49
C ASP A 297 0.77 -2.71 3.86
N PHE A 298 0.53 -3.73 4.68
CA PHE A 298 0.36 -5.13 4.30
C PHE A 298 -0.48 -5.86 5.36
N ILE A 299 -1.19 -6.91 4.96
CA ILE A 299 -2.01 -7.72 5.87
C ILE A 299 -1.64 -9.21 5.77
N PHE A 300 -1.60 -9.91 6.90
CA PHE A 300 -1.61 -11.38 6.96
C PHE A 300 -2.94 -11.84 7.56
N GLY A 301 -3.72 -12.56 6.76
CA GLY A 301 -4.97 -13.19 7.19
C GLY A 301 -4.70 -14.59 7.71
N CYS A 302 -4.78 -14.80 9.02
CA CYS A 302 -4.54 -16.07 9.70
C CYS A 302 -5.83 -16.56 10.38
N VAL A 303 -6.93 -16.53 9.64
CA VAL A 303 -8.26 -16.89 10.14
C VAL A 303 -8.61 -18.33 9.76
N ASP A 304 -9.25 -19.04 10.69
CA ASP A 304 -9.82 -20.38 10.46
C ASP A 304 -11.05 -20.31 9.52
N ASN A 305 -11.74 -21.43 9.26
CA ASN A 305 -12.88 -21.66 8.33
C ASN A 305 -14.05 -20.65 8.40
N ARG A 306 -13.79 -19.37 8.14
CA ARG A 306 -14.72 -18.25 8.12
C ARG A 306 -14.47 -17.47 6.84
N ASP A 307 -15.44 -17.49 5.95
CA ASP A 307 -15.32 -16.79 4.67
C ASP A 307 -15.41 -15.27 4.84
N TRP A 308 -16.21 -14.81 5.81
CA TRP A 308 -16.50 -13.38 5.98
C TRP A 308 -15.27 -12.51 6.28
N PRO A 309 -14.40 -12.82 7.27
CA PRO A 309 -13.18 -12.05 7.50
C PRO A 309 -12.25 -12.00 6.28
N ARG A 310 -12.19 -13.08 5.49
CA ARG A 310 -11.39 -13.12 4.25
C ARG A 310 -11.96 -12.19 3.17
N LEU A 311 -13.28 -12.10 3.06
CA LEU A 311 -13.94 -11.14 2.17
C LEU A 311 -13.66 -9.70 2.59
N VAL A 312 -13.70 -9.40 3.89
CA VAL A 312 -13.36 -8.05 4.41
C VAL A 312 -11.92 -7.68 4.08
N MET A 313 -10.95 -8.57 4.35
CA MET A 313 -9.54 -8.31 4.01
C MET A 313 -9.33 -8.18 2.50
N THR A 314 -10.05 -8.99 1.70
CA THR A 314 -10.05 -8.85 0.24
C THR A 314 -10.56 -7.47 -0.16
N GLU A 315 -11.70 -7.02 0.34
CA GLU A 315 -12.25 -5.71 0.03
C GLU A 315 -11.26 -4.59 0.36
N VAL A 316 -10.65 -4.62 1.55
CA VAL A 316 -9.61 -3.65 1.94
C VAL A 316 -8.44 -3.67 0.97
N ALA A 317 -8.00 -4.86 0.55
CA ALA A 317 -6.86 -5.00 -0.34
C ALA A 317 -7.06 -4.37 -1.71
N TYR A 318 -8.25 -4.52 -2.29
CA TYR A 318 -8.57 -3.91 -3.60
C TYR A 318 -8.92 -2.43 -3.46
N GLN A 319 -9.67 -2.03 -2.43
CA GLN A 319 -10.11 -0.64 -2.27
C GLN A 319 -8.95 0.30 -1.89
N TYR A 320 -8.05 -0.16 -1.03
CA TYR A 320 -6.98 0.67 -0.47
C TYR A 320 -5.59 0.34 -1.02
N LEU A 321 -5.51 -0.60 -1.97
CA LEU A 321 -4.25 -1.10 -2.52
C LEU A 321 -3.32 -1.61 -1.40
N ILE A 322 -3.86 -2.32 -0.40
CA ILE A 322 -3.10 -2.90 0.73
C ILE A 322 -3.14 -4.42 0.57
N PRO A 323 -2.16 -5.02 -0.13
CA PRO A 323 -2.25 -6.44 -0.45
C PRO A 323 -2.13 -7.29 0.81
N TYR A 324 -2.61 -8.53 0.73
CA TYR A 324 -2.56 -9.46 1.85
C TYR A 324 -2.18 -10.88 1.45
N ILE A 325 -1.64 -11.63 2.41
CA ILE A 325 -1.44 -13.08 2.31
C ILE A 325 -2.47 -13.76 3.20
N ASP A 326 -3.32 -14.58 2.60
CA ASP A 326 -4.21 -15.52 3.29
C ASP A 326 -3.43 -16.79 3.64
N LEU A 327 -3.45 -17.16 4.91
CA LEU A 327 -2.85 -18.36 5.47
C LEU A 327 -3.94 -19.17 6.15
N GLY A 328 -4.17 -20.38 5.65
CA GLY A 328 -5.16 -21.30 6.20
C GLY A 328 -4.59 -22.70 6.36
N THR A 329 -5.04 -23.39 7.40
CA THR A 329 -4.83 -24.83 7.58
C THR A 329 -6.17 -25.46 7.87
N GLU A 330 -6.51 -26.54 7.18
CA GLU A 330 -7.75 -27.28 7.37
C GLU A 330 -7.43 -28.74 7.68
N ILE A 331 -8.11 -29.28 8.69
CA ILE A 331 -8.05 -30.70 9.02
C ILE A 331 -9.43 -31.28 8.72
N GLY A 332 -9.54 -32.04 7.63
CA GLY A 332 -10.73 -32.82 7.36
C GLY A 332 -10.82 -33.98 8.35
N ILE A 333 -11.90 -34.06 9.11
CA ILE A 333 -12.14 -35.13 10.08
C ILE A 333 -13.41 -35.87 9.66
N ASP A 334 -13.37 -37.21 9.65
CA ASP A 334 -14.52 -38.09 9.50
C ASP A 334 -14.74 -38.96 10.76
N ASP A 335 -15.75 -39.84 10.70
CA ASP A 335 -16.08 -40.74 11.82
C ASP A 335 -14.97 -41.76 12.15
N ILE A 336 -13.94 -41.89 11.30
CA ILE A 336 -12.87 -42.90 11.38
C ILE A 336 -11.51 -42.26 11.72
N GLY A 337 -11.36 -40.95 11.52
CA GLY A 337 -10.17 -40.20 11.91
C GLY A 337 -9.90 -38.97 11.04
N ILE A 338 -8.63 -38.60 10.90
CA ILE A 338 -8.19 -37.49 10.05
C ILE A 338 -8.21 -37.95 8.59
N GLN A 339 -9.03 -37.30 7.77
CA GLN A 339 -9.16 -37.54 6.34
C GLN A 339 -8.19 -36.71 5.51
N SER A 340 -7.99 -35.43 5.86
CA SER A 340 -7.09 -34.54 5.14
C SER A 340 -6.37 -33.56 6.07
N LEU A 341 -5.20 -33.12 5.61
CA LEU A 341 -4.37 -32.08 6.22
C LEU A 341 -4.00 -31.12 5.10
N ASP A 342 -4.79 -30.07 4.96
CA ASP A 342 -4.68 -29.11 3.88
C ASP A 342 -4.06 -27.82 4.40
N SER A 343 -3.21 -27.21 3.58
CA SER A 343 -2.64 -25.90 3.87
C SER A 343 -2.77 -25.00 2.64
N ARG A 344 -3.06 -23.73 2.89
CA ARG A 344 -3.27 -22.71 1.87
C ARG A 344 -2.41 -21.51 2.17
N VAL A 345 -1.74 -21.03 1.13
CA VAL A 345 -1.09 -19.72 1.09
C VAL A 345 -1.56 -19.03 -0.18
N SER A 346 -2.22 -17.88 -0.05
CA SER A 346 -2.73 -17.15 -1.22
C SER A 346 -2.41 -15.67 -1.08
N TYR A 347 -1.74 -15.12 -2.09
CA TYR A 347 -1.52 -13.68 -2.20
C TYR A 347 -2.70 -13.03 -2.90
N VAL A 348 -3.25 -11.97 -2.31
CA VAL A 348 -4.45 -11.29 -2.79
C VAL A 348 -4.20 -9.79 -2.86
N GLY A 349 -4.58 -9.20 -3.98
CA GLY A 349 -4.45 -7.78 -4.23
C GLY A 349 -4.78 -7.39 -5.67
N PRO A 350 -4.66 -6.09 -5.98
CA PRO A 350 -4.90 -5.54 -7.31
C PRO A 350 -4.13 -6.28 -8.40
N GLY A 351 -4.82 -6.63 -9.50
CA GLY A 351 -4.24 -7.37 -10.63
C GLY A 351 -4.09 -8.89 -10.41
N ILE A 352 -4.43 -9.40 -9.23
CA ILE A 352 -4.48 -10.83 -8.92
C ILE A 352 -5.94 -11.25 -8.79
N ALA A 353 -6.28 -12.53 -9.02
CA ALA A 353 -7.64 -13.02 -8.83
C ALA A 353 -8.04 -12.95 -7.35
N CYS A 354 -9.24 -12.43 -7.05
CA CYS A 354 -9.73 -12.34 -5.68
C CYS A 354 -10.10 -13.72 -5.11
N PHE A 355 -10.29 -13.79 -3.80
CA PHE A 355 -10.58 -15.03 -3.07
C PHE A 355 -11.74 -15.84 -3.69
N VAL A 356 -12.85 -15.19 -4.01
CA VAL A 356 -14.05 -15.83 -4.60
C VAL A 356 -13.75 -16.48 -5.95
N VAL A 357 -12.94 -15.82 -6.78
CA VAL A 357 -12.56 -16.31 -8.11
C VAL A 357 -11.61 -17.51 -7.97
N GLN A 358 -10.67 -17.45 -7.03
CA GLN A 358 -9.73 -18.54 -6.76
C GLN A 358 -10.45 -19.81 -6.29
N GLU A 359 -11.44 -19.70 -5.39
CA GLU A 359 -12.21 -20.85 -4.93
C GLU A 359 -13.10 -21.46 -6.03
N SER A 360 -13.69 -20.61 -6.87
CA SER A 360 -14.54 -21.06 -7.97
C SER A 360 -13.76 -21.89 -9.01
N TYR A 361 -12.47 -21.61 -9.19
CA TYR A 361 -11.62 -22.36 -10.11
C TYR A 361 -11.26 -23.76 -9.59
N LEU A 362 -11.12 -23.91 -8.28
CA LEU A 362 -10.70 -25.17 -7.63
C LEU A 362 -11.83 -26.21 -7.49
N ARG A 363 -13.11 -25.82 -7.66
CA ARG A 363 -14.26 -26.74 -7.57
C ARG A 363 -14.67 -27.40 -8.90
N SER A 364 -13.81 -27.33 -9.93
CA SER A 364 -14.07 -27.88 -11.27
C SER A 364 -13.30 -29.16 -11.63
N LYS A 365 -12.76 -29.88 -10.65
CA LYS A 365 -12.08 -31.17 -10.87
C LYS A 365 -12.73 -32.31 -10.12
#